data_AF-A0A842VKG9-F1
#
_entry.id   AF-A0A842VKG9-F1
#
_cell.length_a   1.000
_cell.length_b   1.000
_cell.length_c   1.000
_cell.angle_alpha   90.00
_cell.angle_beta   90.00
_cell.angle_gamma   90.00
#
_symmetry.space_group_name_H-M   'P 1'
#
loop_
_entity.id
_entity.type
_entity.pdbx_description
1 polymer ?
#
loop_
_entity_poly.entity_id
_entity_poly.type
_entity_poly.pdbx_seq_one_letter_code
_entity_poly.pdbx_strand_id
1 'polypeptide(L)' 'TDLILNNDIQHHFVDIIISTSHIHLEFEKCMEIIAVSGPFERVKKLKEDLQKLRSVLSIGFFVVDRQD' A
#
# COMPACT_ATOMS: atom_id res chain seq x y z
N THR A 1 -1.04 2.36 17.16
CA THR A 1 -0.56 3.55 16.42
C THR A 1 -0.77 3.31 14.94
N ASP A 2 -0.74 4.35 14.10
CA ASP A 2 -0.91 4.18 12.64
C ASP A 2 0.14 3.22 12.04
N LEU A 3 1.31 3.08 12.65
CA LEU A 3 2.33 2.09 12.26
C LEU A 3 1.85 0.64 12.41
N ILE A 4 1.25 0.29 13.55
CA ILE A 4 0.70 -1.06 13.78
C ILE A 4 -0.47 -1.30 12.83
N LEU A 5 -1.33 -0.30 12.66
CA LEU A 5 -2.50 -0.43 11.78
C LEU A 5 -2.09 -0.56 10.30
N ASN A 6 -1.00 0.09 9.86
CA ASN A 6 -0.43 -0.12 8.53
C ASN A 6 -0.07 -1.60 8.31
N ASN A 7 0.66 -2.18 9.26
CA ASN A 7 1.06 -3.58 9.19
C ASN A 7 -0.17 -4.51 9.18
N ASP A 8 -1.16 -4.25 10.05
CA ASP A 8 -2.38 -5.04 10.10
C ASP A 8 -3.16 -4.95 8.79
N ILE A 9 -3.30 -3.76 8.20
CA ILE A 9 -3.92 -3.59 6.87
C ILE A 9 -3.16 -4.44 5.86
N GLN A 10 -1.85 -4.23 5.69
CA GLN A 10 -1.06 -4.99 4.71
C GLN A 10 -1.14 -6.50 4.93
N HIS A 11 -1.16 -6.97 6.18
CA HIS A 11 -1.34 -8.39 6.51
C HIS A 11 -2.69 -8.97 6.06
N HIS A 12 -3.77 -8.17 6.01
CA HIS A 12 -5.05 -8.60 5.45
C HIS A 12 -5.06 -8.70 3.92
N PHE A 13 -4.03 -8.20 3.24
CA PHE A 13 -3.90 -8.20 1.77
C PHE A 13 -2.67 -9.00 1.29
N VAL A 14 -2.12 -9.91 2.12
CA VAL A 14 -0.99 -10.78 1.74
C VAL A 14 -1.30 -11.67 0.53
N ASP A 15 -2.58 -11.87 0.20
CA ASP A 15 -3.02 -12.58 -1.01
C ASP A 15 -2.70 -11.81 -2.30
N ILE A 16 -2.52 -10.49 -2.22
CA ILE A 16 -2.22 -9.64 -3.39
C ILE A 16 -0.92 -8.84 -3.28
N ILE A 17 -0.33 -8.70 -2.08
CA ILE A 17 0.95 -8.00 -1.90
C ILE A 17 2.10 -8.95 -2.24
N ILE A 18 2.88 -8.58 -3.24
CA ILE A 18 4.10 -9.30 -3.65
C ILE A 18 5.26 -8.90 -2.73
N SER A 19 5.41 -7.60 -2.51
CA SER A 19 6.51 -7.06 -1.70
C SER A 19 6.22 -5.62 -1.28
N THR A 20 6.79 -5.23 -0.16
CA THR A 20 6.77 -3.86 0.35
C THR A 20 8.20 -3.36 0.51
N SER A 21 8.50 -2.18 -0.03
CA SER A 21 9.79 -1.48 0.15
C SER A 21 9.58 -0.16 0.86
N HIS A 22 10.28 0.04 1.98
CA HIS A 22 10.20 1.25 2.79
C HIS A 22 11.49 2.07 2.64
N ILE A 23 11.34 3.33 2.23
CA ILE A 23 12.44 4.27 2.00
C ILE A 23 12.31 5.44 2.96
N HIS A 24 13.36 5.72 3.73
CA HIS A 24 13.43 6.93 4.54
C HIS A 24 13.85 8.12 3.66
N LEU A 25 12.97 9.11 3.52
CA LEU A 25 13.27 10.35 2.79
C LEU A 25 13.95 11.37 3.70
N GLU A 26 13.45 11.48 4.93
CA GLU A 26 13.91 12.36 6.00
C GLU A 26 13.63 11.67 7.36
N PHE A 27 14.03 12.27 8.48
CA PHE A 27 13.83 11.70 9.82
C PHE A 27 12.35 11.37 10.13
N GLU A 28 11.42 12.23 9.69
CA GLU A 28 9.96 12.09 9.96
C GLU A 28 9.15 11.68 8.71
N LYS A 29 9.81 11.38 7.58
CA LYS A 29 9.11 11.09 6.32
C LYS A 29 9.65 9.84 5.65
N CYS A 30 8.72 8.98 5.27
CA CYS A 30 9.02 7.75 4.56
C CYS A 30 8.19 7.68 3.27
N MET A 31 8.72 6.96 2.29
CA MET A 31 8.00 6.50 1.11
C MET A 31 7.89 4.99 1.18
N GLU A 32 6.70 4.45 0.95
CA GLU A 32 6.46 3.02 0.89
C GLU A 32 5.99 2.66 -0.52
N ILE A 33 6.62 1.65 -1.12
CA ILE A 33 6.25 1.11 -2.43
C ILE A 33 5.74 -0.31 -2.20
N ILE A 34 4.46 -0.54 -2.51
CA ILE A 34 3.81 -1.84 -2.36
C ILE A 34 3.55 -2.40 -3.76
N ALA A 35 4.31 -3.44 -4.14
CA ALA A 35 4.08 -4.18 -5.37
C ALA A 35 2.93 -5.17 -5.16
N VAL A 36 1.97 -5.18 -6.09
CA VAL A 36 0.72 -5.93 -5.96
C VAL A 36 0.38 -6.67 -7.25
N SER A 37 -0.27 -7.82 -7.11
CA SER A 37 -0.87 -8.56 -8.22
C SER A 37 -2.15 -9.23 -7.76
N GLY A 38 -3.25 -8.95 -8.45
CA GLY A 38 -4.55 -9.50 -8.12
C GLY A 38 -5.70 -8.70 -8.70
N PRO A 39 -6.94 -9.02 -8.31
CA PRO A 39 -8.13 -8.35 -8.82
C PRO A 39 -8.09 -6.85 -8.54
N PHE A 40 -8.42 -6.02 -9.55
CA PHE A 40 -8.40 -4.56 -9.44
C PHE A 40 -9.15 -4.04 -8.21
N GLU A 41 -10.35 -4.56 -7.93
CA GLU A 41 -11.14 -4.17 -6.76
C GLU A 41 -10.45 -4.48 -5.42
N ARG A 42 -9.70 -5.59 -5.33
CA ARG A 42 -8.93 -5.95 -4.14
C ARG A 42 -7.78 -4.96 -3.92
N VAL A 43 -7.08 -4.60 -4.99
CA VAL A 43 -5.98 -3.62 -4.92
C VAL A 43 -6.49 -2.22 -4.60
N LYS A 44 -7.61 -1.81 -5.21
CA LYS A 44 -8.30 -0.56 -4.90
C LYS A 44 -8.70 -0.49 -3.41
N LYS A 45 -9.18 -1.60 -2.86
CA LYS A 45 -9.57 -1.69 -1.45
C LYS A 45 -8.37 -1.53 -0.51
N LEU A 46 -7.23 -2.16 -0.82
CA LEU A 46 -5.96 -1.95 -0.08
C LEU A 46 -5.59 -0.46 -0.04
N LYS A 47 -5.61 0.21 -1.19
CA LYS A 47 -5.34 1.65 -1.29
C LYS A 47 -6.29 2.46 -0.39
N GLU A 48 -7.59 2.21 -0.48
CA GLU A 48 -8.60 2.92 0.31
C GLU A 48 -8.41 2.73 1.82
N ASP A 49 -8.01 1.54 2.25
CA ASP A 49 -7.76 1.26 3.66
C ASP A 49 -6.46 1.91 4.16
N LEU A 50 -5.39 1.89 3.36
CA LEU A 50 -4.15 2.62 3.66
C LEU A 50 -4.37 4.14 3.72
N GLN A 51 -5.18 4.71 2.83
CA GLN A 51 -5.46 6.14 2.76
C GLN A 51 -6.22 6.69 3.99
N LYS A 52 -6.82 5.82 4.81
CA LYS A 52 -7.48 6.21 6.08
C LYS A 52 -6.50 6.46 7.22
N LEU A 53 -5.26 5.98 7.10
CA LEU A 53 -4.22 6.23 8.08
C LEU A 53 -3.89 7.73 8.09
N ARG A 54 -3.88 8.34 9.28
CA ARG A 54 -3.57 9.77 9.42
C ARG A 54 -2.11 10.06 9.07
N SER A 55 -1.22 9.07 9.18
CA SER A 55 0.18 9.17 8.79
C SER A 55 0.42 9.18 7.27
N VAL A 56 -0.57 8.84 6.45
CA VAL A 56 -0.41 8.81 4.98
C VAL A 56 -0.59 10.22 4.41
N LEU A 57 0.49 10.77 3.85
CA LEU A 57 0.51 12.11 3.27
C LEU A 57 -0.03 12.14 1.84
N SER A 58 0.29 11.12 1.04
CA SER A 58 -0.12 11.00 -0.36
C SER A 58 -0.02 9.54 -0.80
N ILE A 59 -0.88 9.13 -1.72
CA ILE A 59 -0.87 7.79 -2.31
C ILE A 59 -1.09 7.88 -3.83
N GLY A 60 -0.12 7.38 -4.59
CA GLY A 60 -0.18 7.24 -6.04
C GLY A 60 -0.54 5.81 -6.42
N PHE A 61 -1.09 5.63 -7.62
CA PHE A 61 -1.40 4.30 -8.13
C PHE A 61 -0.99 4.19 -9.60
N PHE A 62 -0.22 3.16 -9.92
CA PHE A 62 0.18 2.83 -11.28
C PHE A 62 -0.30 1.41 -11.57
N VAL A 63 -1.29 1.29 -12.45
CA VAL A 63 -1.90 0.01 -12.82
C VAL A 63 -1.41 -0.38 -14.19
N VAL A 64 -0.90 -1.60 -14.28
CA VAL A 64 -0.64 -2.24 -15.56
C VAL A 64 -1.71 -3.30 -15.72
N ASP A 65 -2.65 -3.06 -16.63
CA ASP A 65 -3.62 -4.07 -17.01
C ASP A 65 -2.99 -5.04 -18.00
N ARG A 66 -3.29 -6.33 -17.85
CA ARG A 66 -2.84 -7.32 -18.82
C ARG A 66 -3.80 -7.24 -20.00
N GLN A 67 -3.36 -6.60 -21.08
CA GLN A 67 -4.03 -6.77 -22.36
C GLN A 67 -3.79 -8.22 -22.80
N ASP A 68 -4.86 -9.02 -22.78
CA ASP A 68 -4.88 -10.32 -23.45
C ASP A 68 -4.91 -10.13 -24.97
#